data_AF-A0A946VH71-F1
#
_entry.id   AF-A0A946VH71-F1
#
_cell.length_a   1.000
_cell.length_b   1.000
_cell.length_c   1.000
_cell.angle_alpha   90.00
_cell.angle_beta   90.00
_cell.angle_gamma   90.00
#
_symmetry.space_group_name_H-M   'P 1'
#
loop_
_entity.id
_entity.type
_entity.pdbx_description
1 polymer ?
#
loop_
_entity_poly.entity_id
_entity_poly.type
_entity_poly.pdbx_seq_one_letter_code
_entity_poly.pdbx_strand_id
1 'polypeptide(L)'
;AMEQVDKTLSSKETSDENLMLLYQQGEQAAFEILYRRYKDVLYRYFLKHCSDRSQSEELYQEVWIKLINSAARYKPKAKFKTYLFTIAHNTLVDFYRKAKPSQIIEFEEAEMTEEFTNN
;
A
#
# COMPACT_ATOMS: atom_id res chain seq x y z
N ALA A 1 10.34 -40.08 -2.30
CA ALA A 1 10.41 -39.13 -3.43
C ALA A 1 9.52 -37.95 -3.08
N MET A 2 10.01 -36.74 -3.34
CA MET A 2 9.45 -35.47 -2.89
C MET A 2 8.01 -35.27 -3.37
N GLU A 3 7.12 -35.07 -2.41
CA GLU A 3 5.75 -34.63 -2.61
C GLU A 3 5.77 -33.12 -2.87
N GLN A 4 5.96 -32.74 -4.13
CA GLN A 4 5.80 -31.37 -4.60
C GLN A 4 4.57 -31.27 -5.50
N VAL A 5 3.99 -30.07 -5.47
CA VAL A 5 2.97 -29.53 -6.38
C VAL A 5 1.51 -29.78 -5.99
N ASP A 6 1.12 -29.36 -4.78
CA ASP A 6 -0.29 -28.96 -4.58
C ASP A 6 -0.49 -27.87 -3.50
N LYS A 7 0.21 -26.75 -3.65
CA LYS A 7 -0.13 -25.52 -2.91
C LYS A 7 -0.54 -24.44 -3.90
N THR A 8 -1.58 -24.76 -4.66
CA THR A 8 -2.42 -23.79 -5.33
C THR A 8 -2.74 -22.70 -4.30
N LEU A 9 -2.17 -21.50 -4.46
CA LEU A 9 -2.59 -20.32 -3.73
C LEU A 9 -4.09 -20.16 -4.02
N SER A 10 -4.94 -20.62 -3.10
CA SER A 10 -6.35 -20.22 -3.03
C SER A 10 -6.34 -18.71 -2.79
N SER A 11 -6.33 -17.94 -3.89
CA SER A 11 -6.13 -16.49 -3.93
C SER A 11 -7.23 -15.70 -3.22
N LYS A 12 -8.29 -16.37 -2.76
CA LYS A 12 -9.41 -15.79 -2.00
C LYS A 12 -9.25 -15.88 -0.48
N GLU A 13 -8.39 -16.76 0.04
CA GLU A 13 -8.34 -17.07 1.48
C GLU A 13 -7.03 -16.65 2.17
N THR A 14 -6.01 -16.29 1.38
CA THR A 14 -4.74 -15.82 1.95
C THR A 14 -4.87 -14.37 2.40
N SER A 15 -4.55 -14.10 3.68
CA SER A 15 -4.53 -12.74 4.23
C SER A 15 -3.48 -11.87 3.54
N ASP A 16 -3.70 -10.55 3.54
CA ASP A 16 -2.79 -9.62 2.88
C ASP A 16 -1.38 -9.63 3.51
N GLU A 17 -1.31 -9.83 4.82
CA GLU A 17 -0.05 -9.98 5.54
C GLU A 17 0.73 -11.20 5.04
N ASN A 18 0.04 -12.33 4.85
CA ASN A 18 0.66 -13.55 4.34
C ASN A 18 1.10 -13.39 2.88
N LEU A 19 0.33 -12.68 2.05
CA LEU A 19 0.74 -12.36 0.68
C LEU A 19 2.02 -11.52 0.66
N MET A 20 2.17 -10.55 1.58
CA MET A 20 3.43 -9.80 1.69
C MET A 20 4.60 -10.66 2.16
N LEU A 21 4.38 -11.59 3.10
CA LEU A 21 5.42 -12.52 3.54
C LEU A 21 5.85 -13.48 2.43
N LEU A 22 4.92 -13.97 1.62
CA LEU A 22 5.23 -14.78 0.43
C LEU A 22 6.00 -13.96 -0.60
N TYR A 23 5.58 -12.72 -0.85
CA TYR A 23 6.31 -11.82 -1.75
C TYR A 23 7.74 -11.56 -1.28
N GLN A 24 7.94 -11.37 0.03
CA GLN A 24 9.27 -11.24 0.65
C GLN A 24 10.16 -12.48 0.41
N GLN A 25 9.56 -13.66 0.26
CA GLN A 25 10.26 -14.92 -0.06
C GLN A 25 10.52 -15.11 -1.56
N GLY A 26 10.07 -14.18 -2.41
CA GLY A 26 10.28 -14.21 -3.86
C GLY A 26 9.05 -14.60 -4.68
N GLU A 27 7.92 -14.90 -4.04
CA GLU A 27 6.68 -15.29 -4.72
C GLU A 27 6.00 -14.07 -5.38
N GLN A 28 6.35 -13.80 -6.64
CA GLN A 28 5.85 -12.64 -7.40
C GLN A 28 4.33 -12.63 -7.54
N ALA A 29 3.70 -13.81 -7.65
CA ALA A 29 2.24 -13.94 -7.76
C ALA A 29 1.51 -13.39 -6.53
N ALA A 30 2.14 -13.40 -5.35
CA ALA A 30 1.54 -12.87 -4.13
C ALA A 30 1.37 -11.35 -4.19
N PHE A 31 2.34 -10.63 -4.79
CA PHE A 31 2.24 -9.20 -5.00
C PHE A 31 1.15 -8.85 -6.01
N GLU A 32 0.96 -9.64 -7.07
CA GLU A 32 -0.09 -9.39 -8.04
C GLU A 32 -1.49 -9.42 -7.39
N ILE A 33 -1.71 -10.34 -6.45
CA ILE A 33 -2.96 -10.42 -5.69
C ILE A 33 -3.15 -9.15 -4.85
N LEU A 34 -2.12 -8.70 -4.13
CA LEU A 34 -2.17 -7.45 -3.36
C LEU A 34 -2.45 -6.24 -4.26
N TYR A 35 -1.74 -6.14 -5.38
CA TYR A 35 -1.93 -5.07 -6.34
C TYR A 35 -3.38 -5.02 -6.84
N ARG A 36 -3.95 -6.17 -7.25
CA ARG A 36 -5.34 -6.27 -7.69
C ARG A 36 -6.34 -5.86 -6.61
N ARG A 37 -6.09 -6.22 -5.34
CA ARG A 37 -6.98 -5.88 -4.20
C ARG A 37 -6.99 -4.38 -3.90
N TYR A 38 -5.84 -3.70 -4.04
CA TYR A 38 -5.67 -2.34 -3.53
C TYR A 38 -5.56 -1.25 -4.59
N LYS A 39 -5.30 -1.58 -5.87
CA LYS A 39 -5.10 -0.59 -6.95
C LYS A 39 -6.20 0.48 -7.02
N ASP A 40 -7.47 0.09 -6.96
CA ASP A 40 -8.57 1.02 -7.21
C ASP A 40 -8.85 1.89 -5.96
N VAL A 41 -8.71 1.30 -4.78
CA VAL A 41 -8.86 1.99 -3.49
C VAL A 41 -7.72 3.00 -3.28
N LEU A 42 -6.49 2.62 -3.60
CA LEU A 42 -5.33 3.52 -3.51
C LEU A 42 -5.42 4.65 -4.54
N TYR A 43 -5.85 4.36 -5.78
CA TYR A 43 -6.01 5.41 -6.79
C TYR A 43 -7.11 6.41 -6.40
N ARG A 44 -8.26 5.93 -5.89
CA ARG A 44 -9.32 6.80 -5.36
C ARG A 44 -8.86 7.68 -4.21
N TYR A 45 -8.00 7.16 -3.33
CA TYR A 45 -7.40 7.96 -2.27
C TYR A 45 -6.63 9.16 -2.84
N PHE A 46 -5.77 8.95 -3.84
CA PHE A 46 -5.04 10.07 -4.44
C PHE A 46 -5.95 11.04 -5.20
N LEU A 47 -6.96 10.55 -5.91
CA LEU A 47 -7.94 11.42 -6.57
C LEU A 47 -8.73 12.30 -5.59
N LYS A 48 -8.98 11.84 -4.36
CA LYS A 48 -9.66 12.63 -3.32
C LYS A 48 -8.76 13.75 -2.78
N HIS A 49 -7.45 13.53 -2.74
CA HIS A 49 -6.52 14.43 -2.06
C HIS A 49 -5.69 15.33 -3.00
N CYS A 50 -5.54 14.96 -4.27
CA CYS A 50 -4.76 15.73 -5.25
C CYS A 50 -5.67 16.60 -6.13
N SER A 51 -5.20 17.79 -6.48
CA SER A 51 -5.97 18.74 -7.31
C SER A 51 -5.98 18.39 -8.79
N ASP A 52 -5.01 17.62 -9.28
CA ASP A 52 -4.97 17.17 -10.67
C ASP A 52 -4.64 15.67 -10.79
N ARG A 53 -5.02 15.12 -11.96
CA ARG A 53 -4.90 13.70 -12.26
C ARG A 53 -3.45 13.25 -12.45
N SER A 54 -2.58 14.12 -12.96
CA SER A 54 -1.17 13.80 -13.21
C SER A 54 -0.44 13.58 -11.88
N GLN A 55 -0.64 14.47 -10.91
CA GLN A 55 -0.11 14.33 -9.55
C GLN A 55 -0.64 13.05 -8.89
N SER A 56 -1.93 12.78 -9.06
CA SER A 56 -2.55 11.57 -8.51
C SER A 56 -1.88 10.29 -9.03
N GLU A 57 -1.58 10.26 -10.33
CA GLU A 57 -0.95 9.11 -10.99
C GLU A 57 0.53 8.96 -10.60
N GLU A 58 1.27 10.07 -10.51
CA GLU A 58 2.66 10.08 -10.06
C GLU A 58 2.78 9.53 -8.63
N LEU A 59 1.99 10.06 -7.69
CA LEU A 59 2.02 9.60 -6.29
C LEU A 59 1.52 8.16 -6.15
N TYR A 60 0.50 7.77 -6.92
CA TYR A 60 0.03 6.39 -6.98
C TYR A 60 1.15 5.42 -7.37
N GLN A 61 1.90 5.75 -8.43
CA GLN A 61 3.04 4.93 -8.87
C GLN A 61 4.16 4.91 -7.82
N GLU A 62 4.47 6.07 -7.21
CA GLU A 62 5.50 6.19 -6.18
C GLU A 62 5.21 5.29 -4.96
N VAL A 63 3.95 5.17 -4.55
CA VAL A 63 3.56 4.28 -3.44
C VAL A 63 3.87 2.83 -3.74
N TRP A 64 3.58 2.34 -4.94
CA TRP A 64 3.89 0.95 -5.31
C TRP A 64 5.39 0.69 -5.31
N ILE A 65 6.18 1.64 -5.83
CA ILE A 65 7.65 1.56 -5.79
C ILE A 65 8.15 1.52 -4.35
N LYS A 66 7.65 2.40 -3.48
CA LYS A 66 8.00 2.41 -2.05
C LYS A 66 7.61 1.12 -1.36
N LEU A 67 6.42 0.57 -1.65
CA LEU A 67 5.96 -0.69 -1.11
C LEU A 67 6.91 -1.84 -1.50
N ILE A 68 7.22 -1.97 -2.80
CA ILE A 68 8.16 -2.97 -3.32
C ILE A 68 9.53 -2.85 -2.64
N ASN A 69 10.08 -1.63 -2.56
CA ASN A 69 11.38 -1.37 -1.93
C ASN A 69 11.38 -1.66 -0.42
N SER A 70 10.22 -1.58 0.22
CA SER A 70 10.05 -1.85 1.65
C SER A 70 9.77 -3.32 1.97
N ALA A 71 9.36 -4.12 0.98
CA ALA A 71 8.90 -5.50 1.16
C ALA A 71 9.96 -6.40 1.84
N ALA A 72 11.23 -6.21 1.51
CA ALA A 72 12.33 -6.97 2.12
C ALA A 72 12.41 -6.79 3.65
N ARG A 73 11.93 -5.67 4.19
CA ARG A 73 11.93 -5.35 5.63
C ARG A 73 10.54 -5.43 6.27
N TYR A 74 9.54 -5.87 5.52
CA TYR A 74 8.16 -5.94 6.01
C TYR A 74 8.04 -6.87 7.22
N LYS A 75 7.28 -6.44 8.22
CA LYS A 75 6.91 -7.22 9.39
C LYS A 75 5.44 -6.91 9.72
N PRO A 76 4.56 -7.92 9.86
CA PRO A 76 3.13 -7.70 10.10
C PRO A 76 2.87 -7.27 11.54
N LYS A 77 3.10 -5.98 11.83
CA LYS A 77 2.81 -5.36 13.13
C LYS A 77 1.40 -4.75 13.20
N ALA A 78 0.81 -4.50 12.04
CA ALA A 78 -0.53 -3.95 11.85
C ALA A 78 -1.12 -4.58 10.58
N LYS A 79 -2.40 -4.31 10.30
CA LYS A 79 -3.05 -4.73 9.05
C LYS A 79 -2.27 -4.20 7.84
N PHE A 80 -2.15 -5.00 6.80
CA PHE A 80 -1.48 -4.58 5.57
C PHE A 80 -2.07 -3.28 4.99
N LYS A 81 -3.40 -3.15 5.02
CA LYS A 81 -4.10 -1.93 4.60
C LYS A 81 -3.57 -0.70 5.32
N THR A 82 -3.47 -0.74 6.65
CA THR A 82 -2.90 0.36 7.46
C THR A 82 -1.49 0.68 6.99
N TYR A 83 -0.64 -0.33 6.81
CA TYR A 83 0.73 -0.14 6.35
C TYR A 83 0.82 0.53 4.97
N LEU A 84 0.03 0.06 3.99
CA LEU A 84 -0.02 0.63 2.65
C LEU A 84 -0.46 2.10 2.67
N PHE A 85 -1.50 2.41 3.44
CA PHE A 85 -2.02 3.77 3.55
C PHE A 85 -1.10 4.72 4.31
N THR A 86 -0.31 4.23 5.28
CA THR A 86 0.77 5.01 5.88
C THR A 86 1.82 5.42 4.83
N ILE A 87 2.20 4.50 3.92
CA ILE A 87 3.12 4.84 2.82
C ILE A 87 2.51 5.89 1.90
N ALA A 88 1.24 5.72 1.53
CA ALA A 88 0.50 6.66 0.68
C ALA A 88 0.40 8.06 1.30
N HIS A 89 0.07 8.11 2.58
CA HIS A 89 -0.03 9.34 3.34
C HIS A 89 1.31 10.07 3.43
N ASN A 90 2.37 9.38 3.86
CA ASN A 90 3.70 9.97 3.95
C ASN A 90 4.18 10.51 2.59
N THR A 91 3.85 9.81 1.51
CA THR A 91 4.17 10.24 0.14
C THR A 91 3.42 11.52 -0.25
N LEU A 92 2.13 11.61 0.09
CA LEU A 92 1.31 12.80 -0.12
C LEU A 92 1.82 14.00 0.69
N VAL A 93 2.11 13.80 1.97
CA VAL A 93 2.65 14.85 2.86
C VAL A 93 4.00 15.36 2.34
N ASP A 94 4.89 14.44 1.95
CA ASP A 94 6.19 14.81 1.38
C ASP A 94 6.05 15.60 0.07
N PHE A 95 5.10 15.22 -0.79
CA PHE A 95 4.80 15.95 -2.03
C PHE A 95 4.38 17.40 -1.74
N TYR A 96 3.42 17.59 -0.85
CA TYR A 96 2.94 18.94 -0.52
C TYR A 96 3.96 19.78 0.25
N ARG A 97 4.73 19.17 1.15
CA ARG A 97 5.81 19.85 1.86
C ARG A 97 6.86 20.42 0.91
N LYS A 98 7.16 19.70 -0.19
CA LYS A 98 8.05 20.19 -1.26
C LYS A 98 7.41 21.29 -2.10
N ALA A 99 6.10 21.20 -2.37
CA ALA A 99 5.37 22.18 -3.16
C ALA A 99 5.17 23.54 -2.46
N LYS A 100 5.03 23.54 -1.12
CA LYS A 100 4.83 24.77 -0.32
C LYS A 100 5.53 24.70 1.05
N PRO A 101 6.81 25.09 1.15
CA PRO A 101 7.56 25.02 2.41
C PRO A 101 7.00 25.84 3.57
N SER A 102 6.15 26.84 3.28
CA SER A 102 5.61 27.80 4.25
C SER A 102 4.19 27.49 4.74
N GLN A 103 3.54 26.42 4.26
CA GLN A 103 2.27 25.95 4.79
C GLN A 103 2.48 24.58 5.44
N ILE A 104 2.50 24.54 6.77
CA ILE A 104 2.39 23.29 7.51
C ILE A 104 1.00 22.75 7.20
N ILE A 105 0.92 21.71 6.38
CA ILE A 105 -0.36 21.02 6.19
C ILE A 105 -0.53 20.10 7.39
N GLU A 106 -1.33 20.55 8.35
CA GLU A 106 -1.87 19.70 9.41
C GLU A 106 -2.81 18.70 8.75
N PHE A 107 -2.28 17.55 8.31
CA PHE A 107 -3.12 16.41 8.02
C PHE A 107 -3.41 15.69 9.34
N GLU A 108 -4.67 15.65 9.75
CA GLU A 108 -5.07 14.94 10.97
C GLU A 108 -4.87 13.43 10.77
N GLU A 109 -3.83 12.91 11.43
CA GLU A 109 -3.48 11.49 11.49
C GLU A 109 -4.61 10.65 12.16
N ALA A 110 -5.50 11.29 12.91
CA ALA A 110 -6.59 10.69 13.66
C ALA A 110 -7.73 10.12 12.79
N GLU A 111 -8.18 10.83 11.74
CA GLU A 111 -9.25 10.33 10.84
C GLU A 111 -8.81 9.08 10.06
N MET A 112 -7.51 8.93 9.79
CA MET A 112 -6.92 7.81 9.05
C MET A 112 -7.05 6.48 9.82
N THR A 113 -7.02 6.53 11.16
CA THR A 113 -7.22 5.31 11.95
C THR A 113 -8.64 4.80 11.78
N GLU A 114 -9.66 5.66 11.83
CA GLU A 114 -11.05 5.22 11.76
C GLU A 114 -11.52 4.78 10.35
N GLU A 115 -11.11 5.47 9.27
CA GLU A 115 -11.52 5.11 7.89
C GLU A 115 -10.93 3.77 7.42
N PHE A 116 -9.76 3.37 7.94
CA PHE A 116 -9.02 2.20 7.44
C PHE A 116 -8.94 1.01 8.40
N THR A 117 -9.25 1.16 9.70
CA THR A 117 -9.29 0.05 10.67
C THR A 117 -10.64 -0.66 10.80
N ASN A 118 -11.74 -0.10 10.27
CA ASN A 118 -13.11 -0.57 10.53
C ASN A 118 -13.70 -1.60 9.53
N ASN A 119 -12.87 -2.38 8.83
CA ASN A 119 -13.34 -3.50 7.99
C ASN A 119 -12.33 -4.66 8.02
#